data_AF-A0A1G3RB78-F1
#
_entry.id   AF-A0A1G3RB78-F1
#
_cell.length_a   1.000
_cell.length_b   1.000
_cell.length_c   1.000
_cell.angle_alpha   90.00
_cell.angle_beta   90.00
_cell.angle_gamma   90.00
#
_symmetry.space_group_name_H-M   'P 1'
#
loop_
_entity.id
_entity.type
_entity.pdbx_description
1 polymer ?
#
loop_
_entity_poly.entity_id
_entity_poly.type
_entity_poly.pdbx_seq_one_letter_code
_entity_poly.pdbx_strand_id
1 'polypeptide(L)'
;MNFVDTIDDRVPVRRALVSVFNKRGLDLLIPGLLRLNPSLSILSTGGSFVALQAILGPGAARHLRQVSDYTGQPEMQGGLVKTLDFKIYLALLSETYNPEHAADLARTGAEPIDLVVVNLYPFQETIARAGVTPEQARANIDIGGPCLLRAAAKNFLRVAVVVDPADYPALLSELEAGGGALSLGTRFRLAQKAFAATAEYDRAIAGYLGGLTGSQVAASYPNLKPGGGEA
;
A
#
# COMPACT_ATOMS: atom_id res chain seq x y z
N MET A 1 -22.95 -9.67 -8.96
CA MET A 1 -22.13 -8.45 -9.20
C MET A 1 -22.36 -7.56 -8.00
N ASN A 2 -21.31 -7.13 -7.31
CA ASN A 2 -21.43 -6.36 -6.06
C ASN A 2 -21.60 -4.88 -6.40
N PHE A 3 -22.81 -4.50 -6.83
CA PHE A 3 -23.17 -3.10 -6.99
C PHE A 3 -23.47 -2.49 -5.61
N VAL A 4 -23.09 -1.23 -5.43
CA VAL A 4 -23.28 -0.48 -4.18
C VAL A 4 -24.24 0.68 -4.50
N ASP A 5 -25.32 0.80 -3.73
CA ASP A 5 -26.33 1.86 -3.86
C ASP A 5 -26.28 2.88 -2.72
N THR A 6 -25.68 2.49 -1.59
CA THR A 6 -25.62 3.28 -0.36
C THR A 6 -24.16 3.47 0.06
N ILE A 7 -23.75 4.72 0.23
CA ILE A 7 -22.38 5.12 0.61
C ILE A 7 -22.41 6.35 1.51
N ASP A 8 -21.32 6.56 2.25
CA ASP A 8 -21.07 7.79 2.99
C ASP A 8 -20.32 8.81 2.13
N ASP A 9 -20.76 10.08 2.08
CA ASP A 9 -19.93 11.15 1.50
C ASP A 9 -18.67 11.35 2.35
N ARG A 10 -18.84 11.44 3.68
CA ARG A 10 -17.75 11.73 4.62
C ARG A 10 -17.35 10.49 5.40
N VAL A 11 -16.12 10.03 5.21
CA VAL A 11 -15.60 8.85 5.92
C VAL A 11 -14.48 9.26 6.87
N PRO A 12 -14.63 9.02 8.19
CA PRO A 12 -13.61 9.33 9.18
C PRO A 12 -12.43 8.38 9.09
N VAL A 13 -11.21 8.90 9.29
CA VAL A 13 -10.00 8.08 9.30
C VAL A 13 -9.76 7.52 10.71
N ARG A 14 -10.08 6.23 10.92
CA ARG A 14 -9.87 5.52 12.19
C ARG A 14 -8.70 4.56 12.13
N ARG A 15 -8.45 3.98 10.96
CA ARG A 15 -7.31 3.09 10.74
C ARG A 15 -6.56 3.40 9.45
N ALA A 16 -5.25 3.50 9.57
CA ALA A 16 -4.34 3.70 8.44
C ALA A 16 -3.42 2.49 8.23
N LEU A 17 -3.11 2.17 6.98
CA LEU A 17 -2.04 1.26 6.60
C LEU A 17 -0.95 2.05 5.87
N VAL A 18 0.25 2.06 6.43
CA VAL A 18 1.38 2.85 5.92
C VAL A 18 2.51 1.92 5.50
N SER A 19 2.82 1.91 4.20
CA SER A 19 3.91 1.11 3.62
C SER A 19 4.58 1.90 2.50
N VAL A 20 5.59 2.69 2.84
CA VAL A 20 6.27 3.62 1.94
C VAL A 20 7.74 3.31 1.74
N PHE A 21 8.20 3.42 0.49
CA PHE A 21 9.63 3.44 0.17
C PHE A 21 10.26 4.79 0.54
N ASN A 22 9.64 5.91 0.14
CA ASN A 22 10.04 7.27 0.48
C ASN A 22 9.33 7.74 1.75
N LYS A 23 10.11 8.06 2.79
CA LYS A 23 9.63 8.43 4.13
C LYS A 23 9.42 9.93 4.32
N ARG A 24 9.67 10.74 3.27
CA ARG A 24 9.50 12.20 3.32
C ARG A 24 8.08 12.56 3.77
N GLY A 25 7.98 13.48 4.73
CA GLY A 25 6.71 14.02 5.21
C GLY A 25 5.93 13.13 6.16
N LEU A 26 6.44 11.94 6.54
CA LEU A 26 5.79 11.12 7.58
C LEU A 26 5.80 11.80 8.95
N ASP A 27 6.84 12.56 9.23
CA ASP A 27 7.00 13.41 10.42
C ASP A 27 5.97 14.54 10.49
N LEU A 28 5.42 14.97 9.35
CA LEU A 28 4.26 15.86 9.28
C LEU A 28 2.94 15.07 9.38
N LEU A 29 2.79 14.06 8.52
CA LEU A 29 1.54 13.33 8.33
C LEU A 29 1.08 12.64 9.61
N ILE A 30 1.97 11.89 10.25
CA ILE A 30 1.60 10.96 11.33
C ILE A 30 1.18 11.71 12.60
N PRO A 31 1.95 12.71 13.09
CA PRO A 31 1.47 13.56 14.17
C PRO A 31 0.20 14.34 13.79
N GLY A 32 0.06 14.75 12.52
CA GLY A 32 -1.15 15.40 12.02
C GLY A 32 -2.40 14.53 12.17
N LEU A 33 -2.34 13.30 11.68
CA LEU A 33 -3.45 12.34 11.80
C LEU A 33 -3.80 12.06 13.27
N LEU A 34 -2.79 11.94 14.15
CA LEU A 34 -3.02 11.69 15.58
C LEU A 34 -3.63 12.89 16.33
N ARG A 35 -3.29 14.12 15.95
CA ARG A 35 -3.95 15.32 16.52
C ARG A 35 -5.44 15.33 16.19
N LEU A 36 -5.78 14.92 14.97
CA LEU A 36 -7.16 14.88 14.48
C LEU A 36 -7.95 13.69 15.02
N ASN A 37 -7.27 12.57 15.26
CA ASN A 37 -7.85 11.39 15.88
C ASN A 37 -6.86 10.75 16.88
N PRO A 38 -6.97 11.07 18.18
CA PRO A 38 -6.11 10.50 19.22
C PRO A 38 -6.28 8.98 19.43
N SER A 39 -7.25 8.34 18.78
CA SER A 39 -7.47 6.88 18.83
C SER A 39 -7.11 6.19 17.51
N LEU A 40 -6.43 6.89 16.59
CA LEU A 40 -5.99 6.32 15.31
C LEU A 40 -5.13 5.06 15.53
N SER A 41 -5.46 4.01 14.77
CA SER A 41 -4.67 2.79 14.66
C SER A 41 -3.89 2.78 13.34
N ILE A 42 -2.61 2.43 13.38
CA ILE A 42 -1.71 2.41 12.24
C ILE A 42 -1.12 1.00 12.09
N LEU A 43 -1.35 0.39 10.95
CA LEU A 43 -0.67 -0.83 10.51
C LEU A 43 0.55 -0.45 9.66
N SER A 44 1.70 -1.06 9.92
CA SER A 44 2.89 -0.85 9.09
C SER A 44 3.82 -2.07 9.01
N THR A 45 4.79 -2.01 8.11
CA THR A 45 5.71 -3.10 7.79
C THR A 45 7.14 -2.59 7.59
N GLY A 46 8.12 -3.46 7.87
CA GLY A 46 9.54 -3.27 7.56
C GLY A 46 10.07 -1.88 7.93
N GLY A 47 10.76 -1.25 6.98
CA GLY A 47 11.37 0.08 7.20
C GLY A 47 10.35 1.21 7.44
N SER A 48 9.08 1.05 7.04
CA SER A 48 8.04 2.02 7.40
C SER A 48 7.72 1.94 8.88
N PHE A 49 7.56 0.73 9.42
CA PHE A 49 7.30 0.51 10.84
C PHE A 49 8.39 1.15 11.71
N VAL A 50 9.66 0.94 11.37
CA VAL A 50 10.80 1.54 12.10
C VAL A 50 10.76 3.07 12.05
N ALA A 51 10.49 3.66 10.89
CA ALA A 51 10.39 5.11 10.75
C ALA A 51 9.24 5.69 11.58
N LEU A 52 8.08 5.03 11.57
CA LEU A 52 6.91 5.43 12.35
C LEU A 52 7.17 5.28 13.85
N GLN A 53 7.84 4.21 14.27
CA GLN A 53 8.21 4.01 15.67
C GLN A 53 9.12 5.14 16.17
N ALA A 54 10.07 5.59 15.35
CA ALA A 54 10.92 6.73 15.68
C ALA A 54 10.13 8.05 15.79
N ILE A 55 9.18 8.30 14.87
CA ILE A 55 8.32 9.49 14.90
C ILE A 55 7.40 9.50 16.13
N LEU A 56 6.86 8.33 16.50
CA LEU A 56 5.89 8.20 17.60
C LEU A 56 6.54 8.10 18.98
N GLY A 57 7.82 7.72 19.04
CA GLY A 57 8.58 7.58 20.29
C GLY A 57 7.89 6.65 21.31
N PRO A 58 7.84 7.02 22.60
CA PRO A 58 7.22 6.19 23.65
C PRO A 58 5.73 5.87 23.42
N GLY A 59 5.03 6.69 22.62
CA GLY A 59 3.62 6.48 22.29
C GLY A 59 3.38 5.44 21.19
N ALA A 60 4.44 4.93 20.54
CA ALA A 60 4.31 4.05 19.39
C ALA A 60 3.43 2.82 19.66
N ALA A 61 3.61 2.15 20.79
CA ALA A 61 2.85 0.93 21.12
C ALA A 61 1.33 1.13 21.22
N ARG A 62 0.86 2.37 21.42
CA ARG A 62 -0.57 2.69 21.47
C ARG A 62 -1.21 2.79 20.08
N HIS A 63 -0.42 3.19 19.08
CA HIS A 63 -0.94 3.56 17.76
C HIS A 63 -0.42 2.68 16.63
N LEU A 64 0.73 2.05 16.79
CA LEU A 64 1.45 1.36 15.73
C LEU A 64 1.48 -0.15 16.00
N ARG A 65 0.96 -0.92 15.05
CA ARG A 65 1.00 -2.39 15.06
C ARG A 65 1.67 -2.91 13.81
N GLN A 66 2.52 -3.92 13.96
CA GLN A 66 3.19 -4.54 12.82
C GLN A 66 2.17 -5.37 12.04
N VAL A 67 2.26 -5.36 10.71
CA VAL A 67 1.37 -6.15 9.84
C VAL A 67 1.45 -7.64 10.14
N SER A 68 2.63 -8.17 10.47
CA SER A 68 2.79 -9.57 10.90
C SER A 68 1.99 -9.88 12.16
N ASP A 69 1.96 -8.97 13.13
CA ASP A 69 1.21 -9.16 14.38
C ASP A 69 -0.30 -9.05 14.15
N TYR A 70 -0.72 -8.26 13.15
CA TYR A 70 -2.12 -8.14 12.75
C TYR A 70 -2.62 -9.38 12.00
N THR A 71 -1.85 -9.84 11.03
CA THR A 71 -2.23 -10.97 10.18
C THR A 71 -2.05 -12.31 10.91
N GLY A 72 -1.00 -12.42 11.72
CA GLY A 72 -0.47 -13.68 12.26
C GLY A 72 0.52 -14.37 11.31
N GLN A 73 0.83 -13.76 10.16
CA GLN A 73 1.74 -14.31 9.16
C GLN A 73 3.13 -13.66 9.28
N PRO A 74 4.20 -14.44 9.50
CA PRO A 74 5.56 -13.90 9.46
C PRO A 74 5.93 -13.46 8.03
N GLU A 75 6.73 -12.40 7.90
CA GLU A 75 7.22 -11.95 6.59
C GLU A 75 8.11 -13.04 5.96
N MET A 76 7.90 -13.32 4.67
CA MET A 76 8.80 -14.21 3.91
C MET A 76 10.22 -13.62 3.92
N GLN A 77 11.25 -14.48 4.03
CA GLN A 77 12.64 -14.04 3.92
C GLN A 77 12.88 -13.21 2.66
N GLY A 78 13.68 -12.15 2.79
CA GLY A 78 13.86 -11.15 1.73
C GLY A 78 12.69 -10.16 1.60
N GLY A 79 11.65 -10.28 2.42
CA GLY A 79 10.56 -9.33 2.50
C GLY A 79 9.61 -9.33 1.30
N LEU A 80 9.56 -10.43 0.54
CA LEU A 80 8.78 -10.54 -0.70
C LEU A 80 7.27 -10.63 -0.45
N VAL A 81 6.87 -11.29 0.65
CA VAL A 81 5.47 -11.46 1.04
C VAL A 81 5.30 -10.89 2.44
N LYS A 82 4.60 -9.76 2.52
CA LYS A 82 4.34 -9.03 3.77
C LYS A 82 2.86 -8.65 3.92
N THR A 83 2.31 -8.04 2.86
CA THR A 83 0.96 -7.46 2.86
C THR A 83 -0.01 -8.23 1.95
N LEU A 84 0.45 -9.34 1.34
CA LEU A 84 -0.38 -10.22 0.53
C LEU A 84 -1.17 -11.20 1.43
N ASP A 85 -2.00 -10.66 2.32
CA ASP A 85 -2.79 -11.43 3.29
C ASP A 85 -4.28 -11.07 3.19
N PHE A 86 -5.15 -12.09 3.24
CA PHE A 86 -6.59 -11.92 3.04
C PHE A 86 -7.23 -10.97 4.05
N LYS A 87 -6.75 -10.88 5.30
CA LYS A 87 -7.31 -9.95 6.30
C LYS A 87 -7.12 -8.49 5.88
N ILE A 88 -6.01 -8.17 5.21
CA ILE A 88 -5.76 -6.82 4.69
C ILE A 88 -6.73 -6.52 3.55
N TYR A 89 -6.89 -7.45 2.61
CA TYR A 89 -7.78 -7.23 1.47
C TYR A 89 -9.26 -7.24 1.85
N LEU A 90 -9.68 -8.03 2.84
CA LEU A 90 -11.02 -7.93 3.42
C LEU A 90 -11.22 -6.54 4.04
N ALA A 91 -10.27 -6.07 4.84
CA ALA A 91 -10.30 -4.75 5.46
C ALA A 91 -10.30 -3.57 4.48
N LEU A 92 -9.83 -3.76 3.24
CA LEU A 92 -9.82 -2.75 2.19
C LEU A 92 -11.07 -2.84 1.30
N LEU A 93 -11.51 -4.06 0.95
CA LEU A 93 -12.53 -4.30 -0.07
C LEU A 93 -13.94 -4.52 0.50
N SER A 94 -14.10 -4.60 1.82
CA SER A 94 -15.41 -4.64 2.46
C SER A 94 -16.18 -3.33 2.29
N GLU A 95 -17.50 -3.43 2.16
CA GLU A 95 -18.42 -2.31 1.98
C GLU A 95 -19.18 -2.07 3.28
N THR A 96 -19.39 -0.80 3.65
CA THR A 96 -19.97 -0.42 4.95
C THR A 96 -21.38 -0.97 5.14
N TYR A 97 -22.22 -0.90 4.11
CA TYR A 97 -23.64 -1.25 4.18
C TYR A 97 -23.96 -2.65 3.64
N ASN A 98 -22.95 -3.50 3.46
CA ASN A 98 -23.15 -4.88 3.04
C ASN A 98 -23.08 -5.82 4.27
N PRO A 99 -24.18 -6.47 4.68
CA PRO A 99 -24.20 -7.31 5.86
C PRO A 99 -23.33 -8.57 5.73
N GLU A 100 -23.15 -9.11 4.51
CA GLU A 100 -22.27 -10.25 4.27
C GLU A 100 -20.81 -9.84 4.43
N HIS A 101 -20.42 -8.67 3.93
CA HIS A 101 -19.07 -8.14 4.13
C HIS A 101 -18.79 -7.88 5.63
N ALA A 102 -19.78 -7.35 6.36
CA ALA A 102 -19.67 -7.17 7.81
C ALA A 102 -19.49 -8.51 8.55
N ALA A 103 -20.24 -9.55 8.14
CA ALA A 103 -20.11 -10.90 8.70
C ALA A 103 -18.72 -11.50 8.42
N ASP A 104 -18.16 -11.28 7.22
CA ASP A 104 -16.82 -11.75 6.87
C ASP A 104 -15.71 -11.05 7.66
N LEU A 105 -15.82 -9.74 7.87
CA LEU A 105 -14.90 -9.00 8.75
C LEU A 105 -14.93 -9.57 10.17
N ALA A 106 -16.13 -9.76 10.73
CA ALA A 106 -16.30 -10.31 12.08
C ALA A 106 -15.75 -11.73 12.20
N ARG A 107 -16.08 -12.61 11.24
CA ARG A 107 -15.63 -14.01 11.20
C ARG A 107 -14.11 -14.15 11.12
N THR A 108 -13.44 -13.24 10.42
CA THR A 108 -11.99 -13.30 10.20
C THR A 108 -11.17 -12.45 11.18
N GLY A 109 -11.85 -11.64 11.99
CA GLY A 109 -11.20 -10.65 12.86
C GLY A 109 -10.49 -9.55 12.07
N ALA A 110 -10.88 -9.33 10.81
CA ALA A 110 -10.36 -8.24 9.99
C ALA A 110 -11.06 -6.93 10.39
N GLU A 111 -10.28 -5.86 10.48
CA GLU A 111 -10.77 -4.55 10.89
C GLU A 111 -10.69 -3.57 9.72
N PRO A 112 -11.76 -2.83 9.39
CA PRO A 112 -11.74 -1.87 8.28
C PRO A 112 -10.54 -0.91 8.33
N ILE A 113 -9.94 -0.68 7.16
CA ILE A 113 -8.86 0.29 6.93
C ILE A 113 -9.42 1.44 6.10
N ASP A 114 -9.28 2.69 6.57
CA ASP A 114 -9.90 3.87 5.97
C ASP A 114 -8.90 4.70 5.15
N LEU A 115 -7.60 4.59 5.48
CA LEU A 115 -6.52 5.29 4.81
C LEU A 115 -5.38 4.34 4.46
N VAL A 116 -4.92 4.38 3.22
CA VAL A 116 -3.72 3.68 2.76
C VAL A 116 -2.69 4.70 2.29
N VAL A 117 -1.48 4.65 2.83
CA VAL A 117 -0.36 5.51 2.44
C VAL A 117 0.76 4.64 1.92
N VAL A 118 0.94 4.64 0.60
CA VAL A 118 1.87 3.73 -0.08
C VAL A 118 2.55 4.46 -1.23
N ASN A 119 3.87 4.43 -1.27
CA ASN A 119 4.63 4.83 -2.46
C ASN A 119 5.60 3.71 -2.83
N LEU A 120 5.71 3.48 -4.14
CA LEU A 120 6.33 2.29 -4.72
C LEU A 120 7.85 2.38 -4.72
N TYR A 121 8.50 1.23 -4.92
CA TYR A 121 9.93 1.17 -5.17
C TYR A 121 10.25 1.94 -6.45
N PRO A 122 11.39 2.64 -6.52
CA PRO A 122 11.71 3.51 -7.65
C PRO A 122 12.24 2.68 -8.82
N PHE A 123 11.40 1.83 -9.42
CA PHE A 123 11.80 0.92 -10.50
C PHE A 123 12.43 1.65 -11.67
N GLN A 124 11.87 2.81 -12.07
CA GLN A 124 12.42 3.67 -13.11
C GLN A 124 13.84 4.16 -12.78
N GLU A 125 14.11 4.53 -11.52
CA GLU A 125 15.46 4.92 -11.09
C GLU A 125 16.41 3.73 -11.09
N THR A 126 15.93 2.53 -10.70
CA THR A 126 16.72 1.31 -10.73
C THR A 126 17.17 0.96 -12.15
N ILE A 127 16.25 0.95 -13.13
CA ILE A 127 16.59 0.60 -14.51
C ILE A 127 17.41 1.68 -15.23
N ALA A 128 17.45 2.91 -14.71
CA ALA A 128 18.28 3.99 -15.23
C ALA A 128 19.75 3.90 -14.77
N ARG A 129 20.07 3.05 -13.78
CA ARG A 129 21.45 2.87 -13.29
C ARG A 129 22.31 2.16 -14.34
N ALA A 130 23.50 2.70 -14.58
CA ALA A 130 24.47 2.07 -15.47
C ALA A 130 24.84 0.66 -14.96
N GLY A 131 24.82 -0.32 -15.87
CA GLY A 131 25.19 -1.70 -15.57
C GLY A 131 24.15 -2.50 -14.77
N VAL A 132 22.91 -1.99 -14.62
CA VAL A 132 21.83 -2.75 -13.98
C VAL A 132 21.54 -4.03 -14.76
N THR A 133 21.56 -5.17 -14.07
CA THR A 133 21.25 -6.46 -14.68
C THR A 133 19.74 -6.73 -14.70
N PRO A 134 19.24 -7.57 -15.62
CA PRO A 134 17.87 -8.05 -15.59
C PRO A 134 17.43 -8.61 -14.23
N GLU A 135 18.29 -9.36 -13.52
CA GLU A 135 17.99 -9.87 -12.18
C GLU A 135 17.86 -8.74 -11.15
N GLN A 136 18.74 -7.73 -11.19
CA GLN A 136 18.63 -6.57 -10.29
C GLN A 136 17.35 -5.77 -10.54
N ALA A 137 16.97 -5.59 -11.80
CA ALA A 137 15.69 -4.97 -12.15
C ALA A 137 14.51 -5.82 -11.67
N ARG A 138 14.51 -7.13 -11.94
CA ARG A 138 13.47 -8.09 -11.51
C ARG A 138 13.27 -8.06 -9.99
N ALA A 139 14.36 -8.03 -9.22
CA ALA A 139 14.32 -7.97 -7.76
C ALA A 139 13.72 -6.66 -7.20
N ASN A 140 13.63 -5.61 -8.02
CA ASN A 140 13.05 -4.31 -7.64
C ASN A 140 11.60 -4.12 -8.13
N ILE A 141 10.98 -5.16 -8.71
CA ILE A 141 9.56 -5.15 -9.04
C ILE A 141 8.75 -5.35 -7.75
N ASP A 142 7.99 -4.34 -7.37
CA ASP A 142 7.11 -4.36 -6.21
C ASP A 142 5.78 -5.04 -6.56
N ILE A 143 5.39 -6.03 -5.77
CA ILE A 143 4.10 -6.73 -5.89
C ILE A 143 3.11 -6.19 -4.87
N GLY A 144 3.53 -6.06 -3.60
CA GLY A 144 2.65 -5.68 -2.51
C GLY A 144 2.15 -4.24 -2.64
N GLY A 145 3.02 -3.31 -3.05
CA GLY A 145 2.67 -1.91 -3.25
C GLY A 145 1.54 -1.71 -4.25
N PRO A 146 1.67 -2.15 -5.51
CA PRO A 146 0.59 -2.03 -6.50
C PRO A 146 -0.69 -2.75 -6.08
N CYS A 147 -0.61 -3.92 -5.44
CA CYS A 147 -1.80 -4.62 -4.94
C CYS A 147 -2.56 -3.80 -3.88
N LEU A 148 -1.85 -3.20 -2.90
CA LEU A 148 -2.46 -2.32 -1.89
C LEU A 148 -3.09 -1.08 -2.53
N LEU A 149 -2.38 -0.43 -3.46
CA LEU A 149 -2.86 0.76 -4.16
C LEU A 149 -4.14 0.47 -4.91
N ARG A 150 -4.17 -0.60 -5.71
CA ARG A 150 -5.34 -0.97 -6.51
C ARG A 150 -6.52 -1.38 -5.64
N ALA A 151 -6.30 -2.13 -4.56
CA ALA A 151 -7.36 -2.53 -3.65
C ALA A 151 -8.02 -1.32 -2.96
N ALA A 152 -7.20 -0.41 -2.43
CA ALA A 152 -7.68 0.82 -1.79
C ALA A 152 -8.36 1.76 -2.80
N ALA A 153 -7.74 1.97 -3.97
CA ALA A 153 -8.29 2.83 -5.02
C ALA A 153 -9.60 2.28 -5.59
N LYS A 154 -9.75 0.96 -5.73
CA LYS A 154 -11.01 0.33 -6.16
C LYS A 154 -12.14 0.71 -5.20
N ASN A 155 -11.89 0.63 -3.90
CA ASN A 155 -12.90 0.93 -2.88
C ASN A 155 -12.83 2.38 -2.39
N PHE A 156 -12.72 3.34 -3.31
CA PHE A 156 -12.72 4.77 -2.97
C PHE A 156 -14.03 5.25 -2.31
N LEU A 157 -15.08 4.44 -2.38
CA LEU A 157 -16.34 4.67 -1.68
C LEU A 157 -16.13 4.78 -0.18
N ARG A 158 -15.18 4.02 0.37
CA ARG A 158 -14.83 4.02 1.80
C ARG A 158 -13.37 4.38 2.10
N VAL A 159 -12.44 4.05 1.20
CA VAL A 159 -10.99 4.11 1.48
C VAL A 159 -10.34 5.28 0.75
N ALA A 160 -9.54 6.08 1.47
CA ALA A 160 -8.63 7.04 0.88
C ALA A 160 -7.26 6.38 0.60
N VAL A 161 -6.66 6.65 -0.55
CA VAL A 161 -5.34 6.10 -0.93
C VAL A 161 -4.39 7.22 -1.34
N VAL A 162 -3.26 7.34 -0.66
CA VAL A 162 -2.29 8.42 -0.88
C VAL A 162 -0.98 7.83 -1.36
N VAL A 163 -0.54 8.29 -2.53
CA VAL A 163 0.65 7.77 -3.22
C VAL A 163 1.85 8.70 -3.22
N ASP A 164 1.64 9.96 -2.84
CA ASP A 164 2.63 11.02 -2.98
C ASP A 164 2.67 11.90 -1.72
N PRO A 165 3.83 12.07 -1.08
CA PRO A 165 3.99 12.97 0.05
C PRO A 165 3.52 14.41 -0.20
N ALA A 166 3.49 14.87 -1.45
CA ALA A 166 2.99 16.21 -1.78
C ALA A 166 1.50 16.41 -1.44
N ASP A 167 0.72 15.33 -1.33
CA ASP A 167 -0.70 15.40 -0.96
C ASP A 167 -0.91 15.52 0.57
N TYR A 168 0.10 15.24 1.40
CA TYR A 168 -0.09 15.18 2.87
C TYR A 168 -0.61 16.49 3.48
N PRO A 169 -0.10 17.69 3.12
CA PRO A 169 -0.61 18.94 3.71
C PRO A 169 -2.08 19.20 3.37
N ALA A 170 -2.48 18.98 2.11
CA ALA A 170 -3.86 19.16 1.67
C ALA A 170 -4.81 18.14 2.32
N LEU A 171 -4.35 16.88 2.45
CA LEU A 171 -5.08 15.83 3.14
C LEU A 171 -5.36 16.19 4.60
N LEU A 172 -4.33 16.65 5.33
CA LEU A 172 -4.47 17.08 6.72
C LEU A 172 -5.40 18.28 6.86
N SER A 173 -5.29 19.26 5.97
CA SER A 173 -6.16 20.44 5.98
C SER A 173 -7.64 20.07 5.75
N GLU A 174 -7.93 19.15 4.84
CA GLU A 174 -9.30 18.66 4.65
C GLU A 174 -9.80 17.88 5.86
N LEU A 175 -8.99 16.99 6.43
CA LEU A 175 -9.36 16.24 7.63
C LEU A 175 -9.65 17.19 8.80
N GLU A 176 -8.87 18.25 8.98
CA GLU A 176 -9.11 19.26 10.01
C GLU A 176 -10.44 19.99 9.80
N ALA A 177 -10.71 20.48 8.59
CA ALA A 177 -11.97 21.14 8.26
C ALA A 177 -13.18 20.19 8.31
N GLY A 178 -12.96 18.90 8.06
CA GLY A 178 -13.98 17.85 8.00
C GLY A 178 -14.17 17.05 9.29
N GLY A 179 -13.60 17.48 10.41
CA GLY A 179 -13.74 16.77 11.69
C GLY A 179 -13.15 15.36 11.69
N GLY A 180 -12.03 15.18 11.00
CA GLY A 180 -11.34 13.89 10.83
C GLY A 180 -11.85 13.03 9.67
N ALA A 181 -12.75 13.56 8.82
CA ALA A 181 -13.35 12.83 7.70
C ALA A 181 -13.02 13.42 6.33
N LEU A 182 -12.76 12.54 5.36
CA LEU A 182 -12.53 12.89 3.96
C LEU A 182 -13.81 12.81 3.16
N SER A 183 -13.99 13.69 2.17
CA SER A 183 -15.11 13.67 1.23
C SER A 183 -14.98 12.57 0.17
N LEU A 184 -16.09 12.19 -0.45
CA LEU A 184 -16.10 11.26 -1.59
C LEU A 184 -15.27 11.82 -2.74
N GLY A 185 -15.40 13.12 -3.00
CA GLY A 185 -14.64 13.81 -4.05
C GLY A 185 -13.12 13.67 -3.86
N THR A 186 -12.62 13.83 -2.64
CA THR A 186 -11.21 13.63 -2.35
C THR A 186 -10.78 12.17 -2.46
N ARG A 187 -11.55 11.23 -1.91
CA ARG A 187 -11.24 9.80 -2.04
C ARG A 187 -11.18 9.37 -3.50
N PHE A 188 -12.10 9.86 -4.33
CA PHE A 188 -12.11 9.58 -5.76
C PHE A 188 -10.91 10.19 -6.51
N ARG A 189 -10.57 11.46 -6.25
CA ARG A 189 -9.37 12.10 -6.82
C ARG A 189 -8.10 11.32 -6.47
N LEU A 190 -8.00 10.90 -5.22
CA LEU A 190 -6.89 10.10 -4.71
C LEU A 190 -6.81 8.73 -5.41
N ALA A 191 -7.95 8.07 -5.63
CA ALA A 191 -8.03 6.83 -6.39
C ALA A 191 -7.61 6.98 -7.86
N GLN A 192 -8.00 8.08 -8.52
CA GLN A 192 -7.54 8.41 -9.87
C GLN A 192 -6.00 8.51 -9.91
N LYS A 193 -5.41 9.26 -8.97
CA LYS A 193 -3.96 9.40 -8.86
C LYS A 193 -3.27 8.05 -8.59
N ALA A 194 -3.84 7.21 -7.72
CA ALA A 194 -3.29 5.90 -7.42
C ALA A 194 -3.30 4.96 -8.64
N PHE A 195 -4.41 4.91 -9.41
CA PHE A 195 -4.46 4.10 -10.63
C PHE A 195 -3.52 4.62 -11.71
N ALA A 196 -3.39 5.94 -11.87
CA ALA A 196 -2.41 6.54 -12.78
C ALA A 196 -0.97 6.14 -12.39
N ALA A 197 -0.62 6.22 -11.11
CA ALA A 197 0.70 5.81 -10.62
C ALA A 197 0.98 4.32 -10.89
N THR A 198 0.00 3.43 -10.68
CA THR A 198 0.17 2.01 -10.99
C THR A 198 0.30 1.74 -12.49
N ALA A 199 -0.44 2.48 -13.33
CA ALA A 199 -0.33 2.34 -14.79
C ALA A 199 1.04 2.79 -15.30
N GLU A 200 1.59 3.88 -14.76
CA GLU A 200 2.95 4.33 -15.07
C GLU A 200 4.02 3.33 -14.62
N TYR A 201 3.85 2.76 -13.43
CA TYR A 201 4.73 1.73 -12.88
C TYR A 201 4.77 0.48 -13.76
N ASP A 202 3.61 -0.07 -14.12
CA ASP A 202 3.49 -1.25 -14.96
C ASP A 202 4.01 -0.97 -16.38
N ARG A 203 3.79 0.23 -16.92
CA ARG A 203 4.34 0.65 -18.22
C ARG A 203 5.87 0.66 -18.19
N ALA A 204 6.49 1.12 -17.11
CA ALA A 204 7.95 1.11 -16.96
C ALA A 204 8.49 -0.34 -16.94
N ILE A 205 7.83 -1.23 -16.21
CA ILE A 205 8.18 -2.66 -16.16
C ILE A 205 8.04 -3.29 -17.54
N ALA A 206 6.89 -3.11 -18.19
CA ALA A 206 6.61 -3.67 -19.51
C ALA A 206 7.60 -3.17 -20.56
N GLY A 207 7.93 -1.88 -20.54
CA GLY A 207 8.91 -1.28 -21.44
C GLY A 207 10.32 -1.84 -21.22
N TYR A 208 10.75 -2.00 -19.97
CA TYR A 208 12.04 -2.59 -19.65
C TYR A 208 12.12 -4.06 -20.09
N LEU A 209 11.15 -4.89 -19.69
CA LEU A 209 11.14 -6.32 -20.03
C LEU A 209 10.98 -6.55 -21.54
N GLY A 210 10.16 -5.76 -22.23
CA GLY A 210 9.97 -5.85 -23.68
C GLY A 210 11.21 -5.49 -24.50
N GLY A 211 12.17 -4.76 -23.91
CA GLY A 211 13.46 -4.44 -24.52
C GLY A 211 14.53 -5.51 -24.34
N LEU A 212 14.27 -6.57 -23.58
CA LEU A 212 15.24 -7.62 -23.28
C LEU A 212 15.04 -8.86 -24.17
N THR A 213 16.15 -9.49 -24.54
CA THR A 213 16.15 -10.83 -25.13
C THR A 213 16.29 -11.92 -24.06
N GLY A 214 15.88 -13.14 -24.39
CA GLY A 214 16.10 -14.29 -23.51
C GLY A 214 17.58 -14.54 -23.18
N SER A 215 18.50 -14.24 -24.10
CA SER A 215 19.95 -14.36 -23.86
C SER A 215 20.47 -13.31 -22.86
N GLN A 216 19.98 -12.08 -22.91
CA GLN A 216 20.33 -11.04 -21.93
C GLN A 216 19.82 -11.41 -20.53
N VAL A 217 18.62 -11.97 -20.45
CA VAL A 217 18.08 -12.48 -19.17
C VAL A 217 18.93 -13.65 -18.66
N ALA A 218 19.20 -14.65 -19.51
CA ALA A 218 20.02 -15.82 -19.16
C ALA A 218 21.42 -15.45 -18.66
N ALA A 219 22.04 -14.39 -19.21
CA ALA A 219 23.34 -13.88 -18.76
C ALA A 219 23.37 -13.43 -17.29
N SER A 220 22.20 -13.15 -16.68
CA SER A 220 22.10 -12.84 -15.25
C SER A 220 22.17 -14.08 -14.34
N TYR A 221 22.11 -15.28 -14.90
CA TYR A 221 22.00 -16.54 -14.16
C TYR A 221 23.17 -17.48 -14.49
N PRO A 222 24.33 -17.35 -13.81
CA PRO A 222 25.51 -18.16 -14.11
C PRO A 222 25.31 -19.66 -13.88
N ASN A 223 24.30 -20.02 -13.08
CA ASN A 223 23.94 -21.41 -12.75
C ASN A 223 22.62 -21.85 -13.44
N LEU A 224 22.24 -21.22 -14.55
CA LEU A 224 21.04 -21.58 -15.31
C LEU A 224 21.09 -23.06 -15.69
N LYS A 225 20.13 -23.84 -15.19
CA LYS A 225 20.03 -25.27 -15.52
C LYS A 225 19.57 -25.43 -16.97
N PRO A 226 20.22 -26.28 -17.79
CA PRO A 226 19.66 -26.66 -19.09
C PRO A 226 18.27 -27.26 -18.85
N GLY A 227 17.30 -26.87 -19.69
CA GLY A 227 15.91 -27.31 -19.55
C GLY A 227 15.85 -28.84 -19.49
N GLY A 228 15.27 -29.36 -18.41
CA GLY A 228 15.01 -30.78 -18.27
C GLY A 228 13.98 -31.21 -19.29
N GLY A 229 14.45 -31.78 -20.40
CA GLY A 229 13.65 -32.76 -21.14
C GLY A 229 13.43 -33.95 -20.20
N GLU A 230 12.20 -34.43 -20.13
CA GLU A 230 11.74 -35.54 -19.31
C GLU A 230 12.65 -36.78 -19.43
N ALA A 231 12.84 -37.46 -18.30
CA ALA A 231 12.93 -38.91 -18.23
C ALA A 231 12.00 -39.37 -17.11
#